data_AF-A0A1I3H0V6-F1
#
_entry.id   AF-A0A1I3H0V6-F1
#
_cell.length_a   1.000
_cell.length_b   1.000
_cell.length_c   1.000
_cell.angle_alpha   90.00
_cell.angle_beta   90.00
_cell.angle_gamma   90.00
#
_symmetry.space_group_name_H-M   'P 1'
#
loop_
_entity.id
_entity.type
_entity.pdbx_description
1 polymer ?
#
loop_
_entity_poly.entity_id
_entity_poly.type
_entity_poly.pdbx_seq_one_letter_code
_entity_poly.pdbx_strand_id
1 'polypeptide(L)' 'MSKVILITGVSRGIGTATARLAVGRGYRVVINYRRQRETAEALPDVTGGR' A
#
# COMPACT_ATOMS: atom_id res chain seq x y z
N MET A 1 8.34 -10.56 -14.44
CA MET A 1 7.14 -10.83 -13.62
C MET A 1 7.26 -10.04 -12.32
N SER A 2 6.38 -9.06 -12.08
CA SER A 2 6.34 -8.30 -10.82
C SER A 2 5.56 -9.09 -9.77
N LYS A 3 6.13 -9.30 -8.57
CA LYS A 3 5.44 -9.95 -7.46
C LYS A 3 4.32 -9.05 -6.94
N VAL A 4 3.16 -9.62 -6.62
CA VAL A 4 2.01 -8.89 -6.08
C VAL A 4 1.95 -9.06 -4.56
N ILE A 5 1.63 -8.00 -3.83
CA ILE A 5 1.45 -8.02 -2.37
C ILE A 5 0.19 -7.27 -1.97
N LEU A 6 -0.61 -7.84 -1.07
CA LEU A 6 -1.76 -7.19 -0.43
C LEU A 6 -1.37 -6.76 0.98
N ILE A 7 -1.58 -5.48 1.31
CA ILE A 7 -1.28 -4.91 2.62
C ILE A 7 -2.56 -4.32 3.21
N THR A 8 -2.97 -4.83 4.36
CA THR A 8 -4.11 -4.31 5.13
C THR A 8 -3.65 -3.32 6.19
N GLY A 9 -4.53 -2.41 6.62
CA GLY A 9 -4.21 -1.45 7.67
C GLY A 9 -3.17 -0.40 7.26
N VAL A 10 -3.12 -0.05 5.96
CA VAL A 10 -2.11 0.87 5.41
C VAL A 10 -2.30 2.34 5.83
N SER A 11 -3.37 2.64 6.55
CA SER A 11 -3.75 4.00 6.96
C SER A 11 -2.63 4.77 7.66
N ARG A 12 -1.81 4.10 8.50
CA ARG A 12 -0.73 4.71 9.30
C ARG A 12 0.37 3.71 9.69
N GLY A 13 1.53 4.21 10.13
CA GLY A 13 2.56 3.44 10.83
C GLY A 13 3.23 2.37 9.97
N ILE A 14 3.31 1.14 10.49
CA ILE A 14 4.02 0.01 9.86
C ILE A 14 3.42 -0.34 8.50
N GLY A 15 2.10 -0.28 8.34
CA GLY A 15 1.44 -0.58 7.07
C GLY A 15 1.92 0.34 5.95
N THR A 16 1.94 1.65 6.21
CA THR A 16 2.43 2.67 5.26
C THR A 16 3.92 2.49 4.96
N ALA A 17 4.74 2.24 5.98
CA ALA A 17 6.18 1.99 5.79
C ALA A 17 6.46 0.73 4.96
N THR A 18 5.69 -0.34 5.19
CA THR A 18 5.77 -1.59 4.44
C THR A 18 5.38 -1.38 2.98
N ALA A 19 4.31 -0.65 2.71
CA ALA A 19 3.87 -0.36 1.35
C ALA A 19 4.92 0.45 0.57
N ARG A 20 5.52 1.47 1.20
CA ARG A 20 6.62 2.25 0.60
C ARG A 20 7.82 1.37 0.24
N LEU A 21 8.22 0.49 1.15
CA LEU A 21 9.34 -0.44 0.91
C LEU A 21 9.01 -1.44 -0.20
N ALA A 22 7.77 -1.93 -0.28
CA ALA A 22 7.34 -2.88 -1.29
C ALA A 22 7.34 -2.25 -2.70
N VAL A 23 6.81 -1.03 -2.84
CA VAL A 23 6.88 -0.28 -4.12
C VAL A 23 8.33 -0.07 -4.54
N GLY A 24 9.19 0.41 -3.62
CA GLY A 24 10.62 0.61 -3.91
C GLY A 24 11.39 -0.68 -4.27
N ARG A 25 10.83 -1.85 -3.96
CA ARG A 25 11.37 -3.16 -4.35
C ARG A 25 10.76 -3.73 -5.63
N GLY A 26 9.93 -2.97 -6.33
CA GLY A 26 9.29 -3.37 -7.59
C GLY A 26 8.12 -4.34 -7.43
N TYR A 27 7.49 -4.36 -6.26
CA TYR A 27 6.24 -5.10 -6.07
C TYR A 27 5.07 -4.30 -6.62
N ARG A 28 4.10 -4.99 -7.19
CA ARG A 28 2.77 -4.44 -7.41
C ARG A 28 2.01 -4.49 -6.08
N VAL A 29 1.78 -3.34 -5.47
CA VAL A 29 1.18 -3.24 -4.14
C VAL A 29 -0.31 -2.96 -4.24
N VAL A 30 -1.11 -3.79 -3.58
CA VAL A 30 -2.54 -3.58 -3.35
C VAL A 30 -2.72 -3.26 -1.88
N ILE A 31 -3.50 -2.22 -1.58
CA ILE A 31 -3.73 -1.76 -0.21
C ILE A 31 -5.20 -1.82 0.17
N ASN A 32 -5.48 -2.14 1.43
CA ASN A 32 -6.81 -2.07 2.02
C ASN A 32 -6.81 -1.26 3.33
N TYR A 33 -7.83 -0.43 3.51
CA TYR A 33 -7.99 0.42 4.67
C TYR A 33 -9.47 0.57 5.01
N ARG A 34 -9.79 0.69 6.30
CA ARG A 34 -11.18 0.88 6.76
C ARG A 34 -11.55 2.35 6.95
N ARG A 35 -10.58 3.18 7.34
CA ARG A 35 -10.72 4.63 7.56
C ARG A 35 -9.41 5.29 7.11
N GLN A 36 -9.49 6.48 6.51
CA GLN A 36 -8.37 7.28 5.95
C GLN A 36 -7.87 6.80 4.58
N ARG A 37 -8.67 7.12 3.56
CA ARG A 37 -8.39 6.89 2.14
C ARG A 37 -7.25 7.76 1.62
N GLU A 38 -7.26 9.06 1.93
CA GLU A 38 -6.28 10.02 1.42
C GLU A 38 -4.85 9.67 1.82
N THR A 39 -4.61 9.31 3.09
CA THR A 39 -3.28 8.89 3.56
C THR A 39 -2.79 7.63 2.87
N ALA A 40 -3.70 6.72 2.54
CA ALA A 40 -3.42 5.45 1.91
C ALA A 40 -3.13 5.61 0.40
N GLU A 41 -3.87 6.48 -0.28
CA GLU A 41 -3.72 6.78 -1.72
C GLU A 41 -2.55 7.73 -2.02
N ALA A 42 -2.00 8.45 -1.03
CA ALA A 42 -0.80 9.26 -1.20
C ALA A 42 0.49 8.44 -1.47
N LEU A 43 0.41 7.10 -1.43
CA LEU A 43 1.51 6.23 -1.79
C LEU A 43 1.64 6.14 -3.32
N PRO A 44 2.81 6.44 -3.90
CA PRO A 44 3.02 6.28 -5.34
C PRO A 44 2.95 4.80 -5.73
N ASP A 45 2.28 4.50 -6.85
CA ASP A 45 2.22 3.17 -7.47
C ASP A 45 1.57 2.05 -6.63
N VAL A 46 0.57 2.41 -5.80
CA VAL A 46 -0.31 1.46 -5.12
C VAL A 46 -1.69 1.42 -5.77
N THR A 47 -2.31 0.24 -5.82
CA THR A 47 -3.72 0.10 -6.21
C THR A 47 -4.59 0.00 -4.95
N GLY A 48 -5.55 0.92 -4.78
CA GLY A 48 -6.48 0.95 -3.65
C GLY A 48 -7.63 -0.05 -3.78
N GLY A 49 -7.83 -0.89 -2.75
CA GLY A 49 -9.01 -1.75 -2.57
C GLY A 49 -9.95 -1.21 -1.49
N ARG A 50 -11.26 -1.25 -1.77
CA ARG A 50 -12.35 -0.77 -0.89
C ARG A 50 -12.37 -1.40 0.48
#